data_AF-A0A822EBY6-F1
#
_entry.id   AF-A0A822EBY6-F1
#
_cell.length_a   1.000
_cell.length_b   1.000
_cell.length_c   1.000
_cell.angle_alpha   90.00
_cell.angle_beta   90.00
_cell.angle_gamma   90.00
#
_symmetry.space_group_name_H-M   'P 1'
#
loop_
_entity.id
_entity.type
_entity.pdbx_description
1 polymer ?
#
loop_
_entity_poly.entity_id
_entity_poly.type
_entity_poly.pdbx_seq_one_letter_code
_entity_poly.pdbx_strand_id
1 'polypeptide(L)'
;LFCDELFSLWDNIHKTQSSIEIRKLQNKFDLVATKLAELVYKGFALHILRGRPLQSHSRLLKMCMEKLNFGDSVAILTVIGEQSSAKSSLLNSTFGCNFHVSAGRCTIGLYL
;
A
#
# COMPACT_ATOMS: atom_id res chain seq x y z
N LEU A 1 -8.68 -4.74 3.25
CA LEU A 1 -7.56 -5.68 3.44
C LEU A 1 -6.43 -4.93 4.14
N PHE A 2 -5.78 -5.60 5.08
CA PHE A 2 -4.81 -5.10 6.04
C PHE A 2 -3.39 -5.23 5.44
N CYS A 3 -3.01 -4.26 4.59
CA CYS A 3 -1.71 -4.31 3.91
C CYS A 3 -0.55 -3.97 4.87
N ASP A 4 -0.81 -3.21 5.94
CA ASP A 4 0.21 -2.90 6.95
C ASP A 4 0.68 -4.15 7.70
N GLU A 5 -0.24 -5.07 7.98
CA GLU A 5 0.05 -6.34 8.63
C GLU A 5 0.85 -7.25 7.70
N LEU A 6 0.55 -7.25 6.40
CA LEU A 6 1.35 -7.97 5.41
C LEU A 6 2.77 -7.40 5.31
N PHE A 7 2.90 -6.07 5.31
CA PHE A 7 4.19 -5.39 5.32
C PHE A 7 4.99 -5.67 6.59
N SER A 8 4.33 -5.66 7.76
CA SER A 8 4.95 -5.95 9.04
C SER A 8 5.35 -7.42 9.17
N LEU A 9 4.51 -8.34 8.69
CA LEU A 9 4.82 -9.77 8.62
C LEU A 9 6.05 -10.01 7.75
N TRP A 10 6.13 -9.33 6.60
CA TRP A 10 7.28 -9.39 5.71
C TRP A 10 8.57 -8.95 6.43
N ASP A 11 8.55 -7.82 7.12
CA ASP A 11 9.72 -7.30 7.85
C ASP A 11 10.17 -8.27 8.94
N ASN A 12 9.22 -8.95 9.59
CA ASN A 12 9.49 -9.92 10.65
C ASN A 12 10.13 -11.22 10.12
N ILE A 13 9.57 -11.78 9.03
CA ILE A 13 10.13 -12.99 8.38
C ILE A 13 11.58 -12.73 7.95
N HIS A 14 11.86 -11.56 7.35
CA HIS A 14 13.19 -11.25 6.85
C HIS A 14 14.23 -11.02 7.96
N LYS A 15 13.83 -10.60 9.17
CA LYS A 15 14.74 -10.47 10.33
C LYS A 15 15.13 -11.82 10.94
N THR A 16 14.33 -12.86 10.73
CA THR A 16 14.41 -14.11 11.52
C THR A 16 15.10 -15.25 10.78
N GLN A 17 15.31 -15.14 9.46
CA GLN A 17 15.80 -16.24 8.63
C GLN A 17 17.29 -16.20 8.28
N SER A 18 17.85 -17.39 8.03
CA SER A 18 19.21 -17.58 7.55
C SER A 18 19.39 -17.09 6.10
N SER A 19 20.63 -16.71 5.74
CA SER A 19 20.98 -16.12 4.44
C SER A 19 20.61 -16.97 3.20
N ILE A 20 20.46 -18.28 3.36
CA ILE A 20 20.12 -19.24 2.28
C ILE A 20 18.61 -19.27 2.02
N GLU A 21 17.77 -19.21 3.06
CA GLU A 21 16.30 -19.20 2.91
C GLU A 21 15.79 -17.86 2.37
N ILE A 22 16.45 -16.76 2.76
CA ILE A 22 16.14 -15.41 2.27
C ILE A 22 16.18 -15.36 0.74
N ARG A 23 17.18 -15.98 0.10
CA ARG A 23 17.29 -16.00 -1.37
C ARG A 23 16.12 -16.71 -2.06
N LYS A 24 15.65 -17.84 -1.51
CA LYS A 24 14.49 -18.56 -2.08
C LYS A 24 13.20 -17.78 -1.94
N LEU A 25 13.02 -17.07 -0.83
CA LEU A 25 11.85 -16.25 -0.59
C LEU A 25 11.87 -14.96 -1.40
N GLN A 26 13.04 -14.46 -1.76
CA GLN A 26 13.21 -13.24 -2.54
C GLN A 26 12.45 -13.30 -3.88
N ASN A 27 12.50 -14.42 -4.59
CA ASN A 27 11.75 -14.62 -5.84
C ASN A 27 10.22 -14.62 -5.62
N LYS A 28 9.75 -15.22 -4.52
CA LYS A 28 8.31 -15.19 -4.17
C LYS A 28 7.86 -13.78 -3.80
N PHE A 29 8.71 -13.01 -3.13
CA PHE A 29 8.39 -11.63 -2.76
C PHE A 29 8.44 -10.66 -3.94
N ASP A 30 9.33 -10.88 -4.89
CA ASP A 30 9.32 -10.12 -6.15
C ASP A 30 8.00 -10.32 -6.91
N LEU A 31 7.49 -11.56 -6.92
CA LEU A 31 6.16 -11.87 -7.47
C LEU A 31 5.05 -11.14 -6.70
N VAL A 32 5.08 -11.16 -5.36
CA VAL A 32 4.08 -10.45 -4.54
C VAL A 32 4.11 -8.95 -4.80
N ALA A 33 5.29 -8.33 -4.82
CA ALA A 33 5.45 -6.90 -5.11
C ALA A 33 4.91 -6.55 -6.50
N THR A 34 5.19 -7.39 -7.50
CA THR A 34 4.67 -7.23 -8.87
C THR A 34 3.14 -7.32 -8.90
N LYS A 35 2.56 -8.28 -8.19
CA LYS A 35 1.09 -8.41 -8.10
C LYS A 35 0.42 -7.27 -7.33
N LEU A 36 1.06 -6.73 -6.30
CA LEU A 36 0.57 -5.52 -5.62
C LEU A 36 0.59 -4.32 -6.58
N ALA A 37 1.67 -4.13 -7.35
CA ALA A 37 1.74 -3.07 -8.34
C ALA A 37 0.65 -3.21 -9.44
N GLU A 38 0.42 -4.43 -9.94
CA GLU A 38 -0.68 -4.71 -10.88
C GLU A 38 -2.06 -4.34 -10.31
N LEU A 39 -2.28 -4.53 -9.01
CA LEU A 39 -3.54 -4.14 -8.35
C LEU A 39 -3.68 -2.62 -8.27
N VAL A 40 -2.60 -1.91 -7.94
CA VAL A 40 -2.59 -0.44 -7.93
C VAL A 40 -2.90 0.11 -9.32
N TYR A 41 -2.31 -0.44 -10.40
CA TYR A 41 -2.65 -0.05 -11.77
C TYR A 41 -4.11 -0.33 -12.15
N LYS A 42 -4.76 -1.31 -11.50
CA LYS A 42 -6.20 -1.60 -11.64
C LYS A 42 -7.08 -0.71 -10.75
N GLY A 43 -6.52 0.30 -10.08
CA GLY A 43 -7.24 1.25 -9.23
C GLY A 43 -7.57 0.74 -7.83
N PHE A 44 -6.98 -0.38 -7.39
CA PHE A 44 -7.13 -0.84 -6.01
C PHE A 44 -6.22 -0.03 -5.09
N ALA A 45 -6.83 0.63 -4.11
CA ALA A 45 -6.10 1.40 -3.11
C ALA A 45 -5.23 0.48 -2.23
N LEU A 46 -3.94 0.79 -2.13
CA LEU A 46 -2.98 0.13 -1.27
C LEU A 46 -2.90 0.87 0.06
N HIS A 47 -3.19 0.18 1.16
CA HIS A 47 -3.01 0.77 2.49
C HIS A 47 -1.53 0.75 2.87
N ILE A 48 -0.91 1.92 3.03
CA ILE A 48 0.52 2.04 3.26
C ILE A 48 0.83 2.20 4.75
N LEU A 49 -0.09 2.83 5.49
CA LEU A 49 0.20 3.21 6.84
C LEU A 49 -1.03 3.29 7.73
N ARG A 50 -1.01 2.56 8.85
CA ARG A 50 -2.02 2.63 9.92
C ARG A 50 -1.39 2.82 11.29
N GLY A 51 -1.84 3.85 12.01
CA GLY A 51 -1.47 4.05 13.41
C GLY A 51 -0.19 4.86 13.61
N ARG A 52 0.44 4.75 14.79
CA ARG A 52 1.69 5.43 15.13
C ARG A 52 2.80 4.39 15.35
N PRO A 53 4.06 4.69 14.98
CA PRO A 53 4.52 5.93 14.33
C PRO A 53 4.07 6.00 12.86
N LEU A 54 3.92 7.22 12.32
CA LEU A 54 3.56 7.47 10.91
C LEU A 54 4.75 7.22 9.96
N GLN A 55 5.44 6.09 10.13
CA GLN A 55 6.55 5.67 9.30
C GLN A 55 6.42 4.19 8.96
N SER A 56 6.60 3.85 7.68
CA SER A 56 6.71 2.46 7.22
C SER A 56 8.12 2.24 6.70
N HIS A 57 8.83 1.27 7.27
CA HIS A 57 10.16 0.85 6.82
C HIS A 57 10.09 -0.45 6.00
N SER A 58 8.90 -0.80 5.51
CA SER A 58 8.69 -2.09 4.86
C SER A 58 9.43 -2.19 3.55
N ARG A 59 10.29 -3.20 3.41
CA ARG A 59 10.97 -3.45 2.14
C ARG A 59 10.01 -3.93 1.06
N LEU A 60 8.95 -4.64 1.42
CA LEU A 60 7.94 -5.07 0.44
C LEU A 60 7.22 -3.87 -0.16
N LEU A 61 6.88 -2.87 0.66
CA LEU A 61 6.38 -1.59 0.16
C LEU A 61 7.39 -0.93 -0.78
N LYS A 62 8.68 -0.86 -0.39
CA LYS A 62 9.73 -0.30 -1.24
C LYS A 62 9.84 -1.03 -2.58
N MET A 63 9.85 -2.37 -2.57
CA MET A 63 9.84 -3.19 -3.78
C MET A 63 8.60 -2.92 -4.64
N CYS A 64 7.42 -2.79 -4.03
CA CYS A 64 6.20 -2.45 -4.76
C CYS A 64 6.30 -1.07 -5.44
N MET A 65 6.83 -0.06 -4.73
CA MET A 65 7.03 1.28 -5.30
C MET A 65 8.03 1.28 -6.46
N GLU A 66 9.09 0.46 -6.37
CA GLU A 66 10.03 0.25 -7.48
C GLU A 66 9.34 -0.39 -8.70
N LYS A 67 8.41 -1.35 -8.49
CA LYS A 67 7.64 -1.99 -9.57
C LYS A 67 6.60 -1.06 -10.22
N LEU A 68 6.11 -0.06 -9.50
CA LEU A 68 5.18 0.95 -10.02
C LEU A 68 5.86 1.94 -10.97
N ASN A 69 7.19 1.96 -11.00
CA ASN A 69 8.03 2.66 -11.98
C ASN A 69 7.45 4.03 -12.40
N PHE A 70 7.27 4.93 -11.44
CA PHE A 70 6.60 6.21 -11.65
C PHE A 70 7.36 7.21 -12.56
N GLY A 71 8.47 6.77 -13.19
CA GLY A 71 9.35 7.60 -13.99
C GLY A 71 10.05 8.69 -13.17
N ASP A 72 10.56 9.71 -13.86
CA ASP A 72 11.33 10.80 -13.24
C ASP A 72 10.46 11.86 -12.56
N SER A 73 9.14 11.88 -12.83
CA SER A 73 8.22 12.90 -12.32
C SER A 73 6.93 12.29 -11.77
N VAL A 74 6.77 12.35 -10.45
CA VAL A 74 5.56 11.92 -9.75
C VAL A 74 4.74 13.13 -9.34
N ALA A 75 3.47 13.18 -9.77
CA ALA A 75 2.49 14.12 -9.24
C ALA A 75 1.75 13.46 -8.07
N ILE A 76 1.74 14.11 -6.91
CA ILE A 76 1.04 13.62 -5.71
C ILE A 76 -0.20 14.48 -5.49
N LEU A 77 -1.38 13.86 -5.58
CA LEU A 77 -2.64 14.48 -5.18
C LEU A 77 -3.06 13.96 -3.81
N THR A 78 -3.15 14.89 -2.85
CA THR A 78 -3.53 14.56 -1.47
C THR A 78 -4.89 15.17 -1.15
N VAL A 79 -5.82 14.35 -0.66
CA VAL A 79 -7.14 14.80 -0.21
C VAL A 79 -7.24 14.68 1.32
N ILE A 80 -7.23 15.81 2.01
CA ILE A 80 -7.36 15.90 3.47
C ILE A 80 -8.61 16.70 3.81
N GLY A 81 -9.29 16.32 4.90
CA GLY A 81 -10.48 17.01 5.38
C GLY A 81 -11.10 16.26 6.55
N GLU A 82 -12.12 16.88 7.16
CA GLU A 82 -12.86 16.34 8.31
C GLU A 82 -13.33 14.89 8.08
N GLN A 83 -13.41 14.08 9.13
CA GLN A 83 -13.96 12.72 9.03
C GLN A 83 -15.38 12.76 8.44
N SER A 84 -15.78 11.68 7.76
CA SER A 84 -17.11 11.57 7.13
C SER A 84 -17.46 12.60 6.04
N SER A 85 -16.50 13.38 5.55
CA SER A 85 -16.71 14.39 4.48
C SER A 85 -16.73 13.83 3.03
N ALA A 86 -17.11 12.57 2.84
CA ALA A 86 -17.22 11.90 1.53
C ALA A 86 -15.96 11.86 0.63
N LYS A 87 -14.75 12.08 1.16
CA LYS A 87 -13.48 12.07 0.40
C LYS A 87 -13.28 10.82 -0.47
N SER A 88 -13.47 9.63 0.11
CA SER A 88 -13.33 8.36 -0.62
C SER A 88 -14.38 8.20 -1.71
N SER A 89 -15.61 8.69 -1.48
CA SER A 89 -16.67 8.69 -2.49
C SER A 89 -16.33 9.63 -3.65
N LEU A 90 -15.75 10.80 -3.33
CA LEU A 90 -15.25 11.73 -4.34
C LEU A 90 -14.15 11.08 -5.18
N LEU A 91 -13.12 10.51 -4.55
CA LEU A 91 -12.00 9.86 -5.25
C LEU A 91 -12.46 8.72 -6.16
N ASN A 92 -13.41 7.90 -5.71
CA ASN A 92 -14.01 6.85 -6.54
C ASN A 92 -14.73 7.43 -7.77
N SER A 93 -15.47 8.53 -7.59
CA SER A 93 -16.22 9.18 -8.67
C SER A 93 -15.33 9.95 -9.66
N THR A 94 -14.34 10.70 -9.16
CA THR A 94 -13.50 11.59 -9.98
C THR A 94 -12.33 10.86 -10.65
N PHE A 95 -11.79 9.82 -10.01
CA PHE A 95 -10.59 9.12 -10.48
C PHE A 95 -10.80 7.62 -10.73
N GLY A 96 -12.01 7.09 -10.51
CA GLY A 96 -12.27 5.66 -10.70
C GLY A 96 -11.54 4.77 -9.69
N CYS A 97 -11.16 5.32 -8.53
CA CYS A 97 -10.54 4.53 -7.47
C CYS A 97 -11.52 3.50 -6.88
N ASN A 98 -10.99 2.45 -6.26
CA ASN A 98 -11.78 1.42 -5.59
C ASN A 98 -11.69 1.52 -4.05
N PHE A 99 -11.85 2.72 -3.48
CA PHE A 99 -11.95 2.86 -2.03
C PHE A 99 -13.24 2.25 -1.51
N HIS A 100 -13.16 1.56 -0.38
CA HIS A 100 -14.35 1.04 0.28
C HIS A 100 -15.11 2.17 0.98
N VAL A 101 -16.36 2.39 0.58
CA VAL A 101 -17.24 3.44 1.11
C VAL A 101 -18.52 2.84 1.70
N SER A 102 -18.90 3.29 2.88
CA SER A 102 -20.16 2.94 3.53
C SER A 102 -20.56 4.04 4.53
N ALA A 103 -21.85 4.15 4.85
CA ALA A 103 -22.31 5.06 5.90
C ALA A 103 -21.61 4.74 7.25
N GLY A 104 -21.24 5.77 8.01
CA GLY A 104 -20.59 5.64 9.31
C GLY A 104 -19.15 5.12 9.29
N ARG A 105 -18.57 4.85 8.12
CA ARG A 105 -17.17 4.41 8.00
C ARG A 105 -16.27 5.55 7.55
N CYS A 106 -15.13 5.68 8.21
CA CYS A 106 -14.05 6.58 7.79
C CYS A 106 -12.83 5.79 7.32
N THR A 107 -12.09 6.34 6.37
CA THR A 107 -10.75 5.87 6.02
C THR A 107 -9.83 6.16 7.20
N ILE A 108 -9.12 5.14 7.68
CA ILE A 108 -8.11 5.25 8.73
C ILE A 108 -6.78 4.89 8.09
N GLY A 109 -5.80 5.79 8.20
CA GLY A 109 -4.46 5.60 7.64
C GLY A 109 -4.23 6.30 6.30
N LEU A 110 -3.11 5.97 5.65
CA LEU A 110 -2.67 6.53 4.37
C LEU A 110 -2.73 5.47 3.27
N TYR A 111 -3.29 5.85 2.13
CA TYR A 111 -3.49 4.97 0.97
C TYR A 111 -2.86 5.57 -0.28
N LEU A 112 -2.44 4.70 -1.20
CA LEU A 112 -2.01 5.03 -2.56
C LEU A 112 -2.92 4.34 -3.58
#